data_AF-W9SAF5-F1
#
_entry.id   AF-W9SAF5-F1
#
_cell.length_a   1.000
_cell.length_b   1.000
_cell.length_c   1.000
_cell.angle_alpha   90.00
_cell.angle_beta   90.00
_cell.angle_gamma   90.00
#
_symmetry.space_group_name_H-M   'P 1'
#
loop_
_entity.id
_entity.type
_entity.pdbx_description
1 polymer ?
#
loop_
_entity_poly.entity_id
_entity_poly.type
_entity_poly.pdbx_seq_one_letter_code
_entity_poly.pdbx_strand_id
1 'polypeptide(L)'
;MNGDLYIADAYMELLVVGAEGGLATRVVTQAQGVPFAFPNGLDINDENGLVYFTDSSSRYQMRNYLSVRLSGDTTGRLMSYDPQSKQVDVLLKNLSFPKGVALSQNGDFLLIAETTSCRIMRYWPRTPEAGTFEVFAQLPGFSDNIKRSPRRGIHSKRKKVFELILSYPSIAKAILKLRFDVMKAYTCLAKWRGRGLMIRLSEEGVVLDA
;
A
#
# COMPACT_ATOMS: atom_id res chain seq x y z
N MET A 1 12.83 18.21 10.49
CA MET A 1 12.04 18.28 9.24
C MET A 1 11.78 19.73 8.86
N ASN A 2 11.93 20.08 7.57
CA ASN A 2 11.80 21.46 7.07
C ASN A 2 10.33 21.90 6.82
N GLY A 3 9.36 21.16 7.36
CA GLY A 3 7.93 21.40 7.13
C GLY A 3 7.41 20.90 5.77
N ASP A 4 8.22 20.13 5.05
CA ASP A 4 7.82 19.57 3.75
C ASP A 4 6.73 18.50 3.88
N LEU A 5 5.75 18.54 2.98
CA LEU A 5 4.70 17.55 2.80
C LEU A 5 5.00 16.67 1.59
N TYR A 6 5.27 15.39 1.83
CA TYR A 6 5.40 14.39 0.78
C TYR A 6 4.05 13.77 0.41
N ILE A 7 3.85 13.51 -0.87
CA ILE A 7 2.58 13.02 -1.43
C ILE A 7 2.90 11.85 -2.38
N ALA A 8 2.27 10.70 -2.15
CA ALA A 8 2.24 9.59 -3.09
C ALA A 8 0.93 9.70 -3.88
N ASP A 9 1.04 10.15 -5.13
CA ASP A 9 -0.08 10.32 -6.04
C ASP A 9 -0.08 9.19 -7.08
N ALA A 10 -1.26 8.64 -7.34
CA ALA A 10 -1.41 7.50 -8.24
C ALA A 10 -1.20 7.83 -9.73
N TYR A 11 -1.18 9.12 -10.09
CA TYR A 11 -1.00 9.60 -11.46
C TYR A 11 0.20 10.54 -11.62
N MET A 12 0.56 11.24 -10.54
CA MET A 12 1.64 12.24 -10.50
C MET A 12 2.87 11.75 -9.71
N GLU A 13 2.89 10.47 -9.35
CA GLU A 13 4.02 9.79 -8.75
C GLU A 13 4.37 10.29 -7.33
N LEU A 14 5.66 10.45 -6.98
CA LEU A 14 6.07 11.00 -5.70
C LEU A 14 6.27 12.52 -5.83
N LEU A 15 5.58 13.28 -5.00
CA LEU A 15 5.61 14.73 -4.98
C LEU A 15 6.04 15.26 -3.61
N VAL A 16 6.46 16.53 -3.58
CA VAL A 16 6.72 17.30 -2.36
C VAL A 16 6.14 18.71 -2.48
N VAL A 17 5.63 19.23 -1.37
CA VAL A 17 5.19 20.63 -1.20
C VAL A 17 5.93 21.19 0.01
N GLY A 18 6.49 22.40 -0.10
CA GLY A 18 7.15 23.06 1.04
C GLY A 18 6.17 23.54 2.11
N ALA A 19 6.68 23.98 3.26
CA ALA A 19 5.86 24.44 4.38
C ALA A 19 4.90 25.59 4.02
N GLU A 20 5.28 26.44 3.06
CA GLU A 20 4.47 27.56 2.56
C GLU A 20 3.33 27.13 1.62
N GLY A 21 3.21 25.82 1.32
CA GLY A 21 2.22 25.29 0.40
C GLY A 21 2.59 25.54 -1.07
N GLY A 22 1.56 25.72 -1.90
CA GLY A 22 1.70 25.93 -3.35
C GLY A 22 1.59 24.64 -4.16
N LEU A 23 2.02 24.71 -5.43
CA LEU A 23 1.99 23.56 -6.33
C LEU A 23 3.04 22.53 -5.94
N ALA A 24 2.60 21.28 -5.83
CA ALA A 24 3.48 20.16 -5.56
C ALA A 24 4.48 19.94 -6.70
N THR A 25 5.73 19.70 -6.34
CA THR A 25 6.80 19.38 -7.28
C THR A 25 7.06 17.89 -7.29
N ARG A 26 7.15 17.31 -8.48
CA ARG A 26 7.47 15.90 -8.65
C ARG A 26 8.95 15.65 -8.41
N VAL A 27 9.26 14.69 -7.54
CA VAL A 27 10.63 14.39 -7.11
C VAL A 27 11.19 13.12 -7.76
N VAL A 28 10.36 12.13 -8.06
CA VAL A 28 10.78 10.91 -8.77
C VAL A 28 9.60 10.21 -9.44
N THR A 29 9.87 9.56 -10.58
CA THR A 29 8.86 8.91 -11.46
C THR A 29 9.07 7.42 -11.66
N GLN A 30 10.25 6.89 -11.34
CA GLN A 30 10.60 5.50 -11.58
C GLN A 30 11.70 5.02 -10.65
N ALA A 31 11.84 3.70 -10.54
CA ALA A 31 12.96 3.05 -9.88
C ALA A 31 13.41 1.86 -10.71
N GLN A 32 14.73 1.68 -10.85
CA GLN A 32 15.34 0.60 -11.64
C GLN A 32 14.78 0.49 -13.08
N GLY A 33 14.53 1.64 -13.72
CA GLY A 33 13.98 1.72 -15.09
C GLY A 33 12.50 1.35 -15.23
N VAL A 34 11.79 1.11 -14.13
CA VAL A 34 10.35 0.79 -14.13
C VAL A 34 9.55 1.98 -13.58
N PRO A 35 8.73 2.65 -14.41
CA PRO A 35 7.86 3.75 -13.98
C PRO A 35 6.94 3.34 -12.82
N PHE A 36 6.59 4.30 -11.98
CA PHE A 36 5.53 4.13 -11.00
C PHE A 36 4.18 4.23 -11.71
N ALA A 37 3.26 3.32 -11.41
CA ALA A 37 1.94 3.33 -12.01
C ALA A 37 0.83 3.53 -10.98
N PHE A 38 1.09 3.22 -9.71
CA PHE A 38 0.12 3.38 -8.64
C PHE A 38 0.77 3.59 -7.25
N PRO A 39 1.53 4.68 -7.01
CA PRO A 39 1.90 5.08 -5.66
C PRO A 39 0.68 5.24 -4.74
N ASN A 40 0.82 4.84 -3.48
CA ASN A 40 -0.34 4.73 -2.58
C ASN A 40 -0.01 5.14 -1.14
N GLY A 41 0.61 4.26 -0.36
CA GLY A 41 1.03 4.55 1.01
C GLY A 41 2.42 5.15 1.05
N LEU A 42 2.63 6.08 2.00
CA LEU A 42 3.95 6.54 2.39
C LEU A 42 4.05 6.81 3.89
N ASP A 43 5.28 6.73 4.40
CA ASP A 43 5.68 7.18 5.73
C ASP A 43 7.13 7.71 5.69
N ILE A 44 7.51 8.52 6.67
CA ILE A 44 8.81 9.20 6.69
C ILE A 44 9.58 8.84 7.96
N ASN A 45 10.88 8.66 7.84
CA ASN A 45 11.76 8.60 9.00
C ASN A 45 12.13 10.01 9.43
N ASP A 46 11.69 10.42 10.62
CA ASP A 46 11.91 11.78 11.14
C ASP A 46 13.38 12.12 11.41
N GLU A 47 14.23 11.10 11.66
CA GLU A 47 15.65 11.29 12.01
C GLU A 47 16.54 11.54 10.78
N ASN A 48 16.34 10.78 9.70
CA ASN A 48 17.15 10.89 8.47
C ASN A 48 16.40 11.41 7.25
N GLY A 49 15.09 11.61 7.34
CA GLY A 49 14.27 12.14 6.25
C GLY A 49 14.00 11.18 5.10
N LEU A 50 14.36 9.89 5.21
CA LEU A 50 14.02 8.90 4.19
C LEU A 50 12.50 8.74 4.08
N VAL A 51 12.00 8.76 2.85
CA VAL A 51 10.59 8.59 2.53
C VAL A 51 10.37 7.17 2.07
N TYR A 52 9.65 6.38 2.85
CA TYR A 52 9.25 5.02 2.47
C TYR A 52 7.88 5.06 1.82
N PHE A 53 7.72 4.41 0.68
CA PHE A 53 6.45 4.43 -0.05
C PHE A 53 6.22 3.14 -0.83
N THR A 54 4.94 2.88 -1.13
CA THR A 54 4.52 1.70 -1.90
C THR A 54 4.07 2.11 -3.29
N ASP A 55 4.45 1.34 -4.30
CA ASP A 55 3.79 1.30 -5.61
C ASP A 55 2.93 0.05 -5.69
N SER A 56 1.61 0.25 -5.71
CA SER A 56 0.60 -0.81 -5.58
C SER A 56 0.58 -1.79 -6.76
N SER A 57 1.03 -1.36 -7.94
CA SER A 57 1.15 -2.18 -9.15
C SER A 57 2.07 -1.47 -10.12
N SER A 58 2.94 -2.21 -10.82
CA SER A 58 3.71 -1.65 -11.94
C SER A 58 2.99 -1.79 -13.29
N ARG A 59 1.77 -2.35 -13.30
CA ARG A 59 1.02 -2.71 -14.51
C ARG A 59 -0.32 -1.98 -14.64
N TYR A 60 -0.96 -1.66 -13.52
CA TYR A 60 -2.30 -1.10 -13.49
C TYR A 60 -2.31 0.22 -12.75
N GLN A 61 -2.97 1.22 -13.34
CA GLN A 61 -3.23 2.51 -12.68
C GLN A 61 -4.43 2.43 -11.73
N MET A 62 -4.58 3.44 -10.86
CA MET A 62 -5.66 3.51 -9.87
C MET A 62 -7.07 3.32 -10.44
N ARG A 63 -7.39 3.89 -11.62
CA ARG A 63 -8.70 3.69 -12.27
C ARG A 63 -9.06 2.21 -12.51
N ASN A 64 -8.06 1.34 -12.56
CA ASN A 64 -8.16 -0.09 -12.79
C ASN A 64 -7.87 -0.93 -11.53
N TYR A 65 -8.03 -0.39 -10.32
CA TYR A 65 -7.69 -1.10 -9.07
C TYR A 65 -8.44 -2.45 -8.89
N LEU A 66 -9.63 -2.59 -9.49
CA LEU A 66 -10.33 -3.88 -9.51
C LEU A 66 -9.53 -4.94 -10.28
N SER A 67 -8.91 -4.55 -11.39
CA SER A 67 -8.07 -5.43 -12.21
C SER A 67 -6.82 -5.88 -11.48
N VAL A 68 -6.21 -5.04 -10.64
CA VAL A 68 -5.08 -5.44 -9.76
C VAL A 68 -5.47 -6.67 -8.94
N ARG A 69 -6.64 -6.60 -8.27
CA ARG A 69 -7.14 -7.70 -7.43
C ARG A 69 -7.55 -8.93 -8.23
N LEU A 70 -8.36 -8.74 -9.28
CA LEU A 70 -8.93 -9.85 -10.05
C LEU A 70 -7.87 -10.58 -10.90
N SER A 71 -6.81 -9.90 -11.30
CA SER A 71 -5.70 -10.52 -12.03
C SER A 71 -4.73 -11.28 -11.12
N GLY A 72 -4.81 -11.09 -9.80
CA GLY A 72 -3.81 -11.59 -8.86
C GLY A 72 -2.45 -10.91 -9.06
N ASP A 73 -2.45 -9.61 -9.38
CA ASP A 73 -1.23 -8.87 -9.64
C ASP A 73 -0.34 -8.82 -8.40
N THR A 74 0.91 -9.23 -8.57
CA THR A 74 1.96 -9.23 -7.55
C THR A 74 3.09 -8.26 -7.88
N THR A 75 2.93 -7.38 -8.87
CA THR A 75 4.02 -6.45 -9.27
C THR A 75 4.26 -5.28 -8.32
N GLY A 76 3.59 -5.26 -7.15
CA GLY A 76 3.75 -4.20 -6.17
C GLY A 76 5.14 -4.16 -5.55
N ARG A 77 5.55 -2.97 -5.11
CA ARG A 77 6.88 -2.67 -4.58
C ARG A 77 6.82 -1.82 -3.32
N LEU A 78 7.76 -2.05 -2.41
CA LEU A 78 8.13 -1.13 -1.33
C LEU A 78 9.45 -0.45 -1.70
N MET A 79 9.53 0.86 -1.51
CA MET A 79 10.68 1.68 -1.91
C MET A 79 11.05 2.69 -0.83
N SER A 80 12.29 3.15 -0.87
CA SER A 80 12.76 4.32 -0.13
C SER A 80 13.28 5.38 -1.10
N TYR A 81 12.87 6.62 -0.89
CA TYR A 81 13.43 7.80 -1.54
C TYR A 81 14.27 8.59 -0.53
N ASP A 82 15.49 8.92 -0.92
CA ASP A 82 16.37 9.80 -0.16
C ASP A 82 16.32 11.22 -0.76
N PRO A 83 15.77 12.22 -0.04
CA PRO A 83 15.71 13.59 -0.51
C PRO A 83 17.09 14.24 -0.74
N GLN A 84 18.15 13.77 -0.07
CA GLN A 84 19.50 14.32 -0.20
C GLN A 84 20.16 13.87 -1.50
N SER A 85 20.25 12.55 -1.71
CA SER A 85 20.84 11.98 -2.93
C SER A 85 19.89 11.96 -4.13
N LYS A 86 18.59 12.19 -3.90
CA LYS A 86 17.49 12.05 -4.88
C LYS A 86 17.40 10.65 -5.50
N GLN A 87 17.88 9.64 -4.79
CA GLN A 87 17.86 8.24 -5.24
C GLN A 87 16.64 7.51 -4.70
N VAL A 88 16.23 6.48 -5.45
CA VAL A 88 15.20 5.54 -5.01
C VAL A 88 15.74 4.13 -5.00
N ASP A 89 15.64 3.48 -3.84
CA ASP A 89 15.93 2.07 -3.68
C ASP A 89 14.64 1.26 -3.63
N VAL A 90 14.64 0.12 -4.33
CA VAL A 90 13.56 -0.85 -4.24
C VAL A 90 13.89 -1.85 -3.14
N LEU A 91 13.18 -1.74 -2.02
CA LEU A 91 13.41 -2.52 -0.80
C LEU A 91 12.77 -3.91 -0.88
N LEU A 92 11.52 -3.98 -1.35
CA LEU A 92 10.82 -5.24 -1.60
C LEU A 92 10.08 -5.18 -2.94
N LYS A 93 9.99 -6.35 -3.59
CA LYS A 93 9.25 -6.59 -4.83
C LYS A 93 8.25 -7.72 -4.62
N ASN A 94 7.44 -7.98 -5.64
CA ASN A 94 6.53 -9.11 -5.69
C ASN A 94 5.40 -9.05 -4.64
N LEU A 95 4.99 -7.83 -4.24
CA LEU A 95 3.93 -7.61 -3.26
C LEU A 95 2.55 -7.61 -3.93
N SER A 96 1.58 -8.27 -3.31
CA SER A 96 0.21 -8.36 -3.83
C SER A 96 -0.64 -7.16 -3.42
N PHE A 97 -0.62 -6.12 -4.25
CA PHE A 97 -1.35 -4.88 -4.05
C PHE A 97 -1.04 -4.19 -2.69
N PRO A 98 0.22 -3.80 -2.43
CA PRO A 98 0.58 -3.08 -1.21
C PRO A 98 -0.06 -1.69 -1.22
N LYS A 99 -0.95 -1.43 -0.26
CA LYS A 99 -1.68 -0.14 -0.21
C LYS A 99 -1.12 0.83 0.81
N GLY A 100 -0.57 0.32 1.91
CA GLY A 100 -0.09 1.14 3.02
C GLY A 100 1.27 0.69 3.50
N VAL A 101 2.03 1.65 4.02
CA VAL A 101 3.28 1.44 4.74
C VAL A 101 3.29 2.30 6.00
N ALA A 102 3.85 1.77 7.09
CA ALA A 102 4.07 2.51 8.33
C ALA A 102 5.44 2.16 8.92
N LEU A 103 6.19 3.18 9.31
CA LEU A 103 7.47 3.03 9.99
C LEU A 103 7.25 2.87 11.50
N SER A 104 7.98 1.93 12.09
CA SER A 104 8.05 1.78 13.54
C SER A 104 8.56 3.05 14.22
N GLN A 105 8.29 3.19 15.53
CA GLN A 105 8.63 4.43 16.26
C GLN A 105 10.12 4.77 16.21
N ASN A 106 10.98 3.76 16.35
CA ASN A 106 12.43 3.92 16.36
C ASN A 106 13.05 3.76 14.96
N GLY A 107 12.23 3.50 13.94
CA GLY A 107 12.71 3.31 12.57
C GLY A 107 13.36 1.95 12.27
N ASP A 108 13.26 0.97 13.19
CA ASP A 108 13.87 -0.37 13.09
C ASP A 108 13.24 -1.25 12.00
N PHE A 109 11.92 -1.14 11.83
CA PHE A 109 11.15 -1.90 10.84
C PHE A 109 10.02 -1.09 10.22
N LEU A 110 9.54 -1.57 9.07
CA LEU A 110 8.38 -1.11 8.32
C LEU A 110 7.29 -2.18 8.34
N LEU A 111 6.04 -1.77 8.49
CA LEU A 111 4.87 -2.61 8.27
C LEU A 111 4.22 -2.27 6.94
N ILE A 112 3.86 -3.28 6.15
CA ILE A 112 3.26 -3.12 4.82
C ILE A 112 1.94 -3.85 4.78
N ALA A 113 0.87 -3.15 4.39
CA ALA A 113 -0.45 -3.72 4.22
C ALA A 113 -0.60 -4.34 2.82
N GLU A 114 -0.43 -5.66 2.72
CA GLU A 114 -0.58 -6.41 1.47
C GLU A 114 -2.04 -6.83 1.30
N THR A 115 -2.79 -5.98 0.58
CA THR A 115 -4.25 -6.04 0.56
C THR A 115 -4.77 -7.35 -0.01
N THR A 116 -4.31 -7.78 -1.19
CA THR A 116 -4.88 -8.96 -1.87
C THR A 116 -4.61 -10.25 -1.10
N SER A 117 -3.48 -10.34 -0.40
CA SER A 117 -3.09 -11.48 0.44
C SER A 117 -3.64 -11.40 1.87
N CYS A 118 -4.39 -10.33 2.20
CA CYS A 118 -4.98 -10.09 3.51
C CYS A 118 -3.96 -10.22 4.66
N ARG A 119 -2.74 -9.70 4.50
CA ARG A 119 -1.68 -9.83 5.51
C ARG A 119 -0.92 -8.53 5.72
N ILE A 120 -0.31 -8.40 6.89
CA ILE A 120 0.69 -7.37 7.19
C ILE A 120 2.06 -8.02 7.09
N MET A 121 2.92 -7.44 6.25
CA MET A 121 4.32 -7.80 6.16
C MET A 121 5.14 -6.91 7.10
N ARG A 122 6.22 -7.44 7.66
CA ARG A 122 7.25 -6.67 8.38
C ARG A 122 8.56 -6.76 7.60
N TYR A 123 9.23 -5.63 7.45
CA TYR A 123 10.52 -5.49 6.75
C TYR A 123 11.50 -4.69 7.59
N TRP A 124 12.76 -5.10 7.63
CA TRP A 124 13.79 -4.39 8.39
C TRP A 124 14.72 -3.61 7.45
N PRO A 125 14.63 -2.26 7.41
CA PRO A 125 15.51 -1.45 6.58
C PRO A 125 16.91 -1.28 7.15
N ARG A 126 17.07 -1.28 8.48
CA ARG A 126 18.34 -0.92 9.17
C ARG A 126 18.53 -1.71 10.46
N THR A 127 18.79 -3.01 10.35
CA THR A 127 19.19 -3.88 11.47
C THR A 127 20.28 -4.86 11.00
N PRO A 128 20.89 -5.68 11.89
CA PRO A 128 21.73 -6.80 11.45
C PRO A 128 21.00 -7.77 10.49
N GLU A 129 19.66 -7.76 10.53
CA GLU A 129 18.76 -8.52 9.66
C GLU A 129 18.25 -7.67 8.47
N ALA A 130 18.93 -6.57 8.14
CA ALA A 130 18.51 -5.65 7.08
C ALA A 130 18.25 -6.40 5.76
N GLY A 131 17.13 -6.07 5.12
CA GLY A 131 16.70 -6.73 3.88
C GLY A 131 15.84 -7.97 4.08
N THR A 132 15.68 -8.46 5.32
CA THR A 132 14.75 -9.55 5.62
C THR A 132 13.31 -9.04 5.75
N PHE A 133 12.37 -9.97 5.56
CA PHE A 133 10.95 -9.71 5.73
C PHE A 133 10.21 -10.96 6.20
N GLU A 134 9.06 -10.76 6.81
CA GLU A 134 8.18 -11.84 7.24
C GLU A 134 6.71 -11.42 7.23
N VAL A 135 5.82 -12.40 7.42
CA VAL A 135 4.40 -12.14 7.69
C VAL A 135 4.26 -11.81 9.18
N PHE A 136 3.91 -10.57 9.49
CA PHE A 136 3.70 -10.10 10.85
C PHE A 136 2.31 -10.46 11.38
N ALA A 137 1.28 -10.33 10.54
CA ALA A 137 -0.09 -10.62 10.93
C ALA A 137 -0.93 -11.09 9.74
N GLN A 138 -1.76 -12.11 9.96
CA GLN A 138 -2.84 -12.45 9.02
C GLN A 138 -4.08 -11.64 9.39
N LEU A 139 -4.68 -10.99 8.40
CA LEU A 139 -5.89 -10.20 8.58
C LEU A 139 -7.12 -10.99 8.15
N PRO A 140 -8.28 -10.75 8.79
CA PRO A 140 -9.52 -11.38 8.40
C PRO A 140 -10.07 -10.80 7.08
N GLY A 141 -9.48 -9.76 6.48
CA GLY A 141 -9.99 -9.16 5.24
C GLY A 141 -9.01 -8.20 4.58
N PHE A 142 -9.42 -7.64 3.44
CA PHE A 142 -8.63 -6.70 2.65
C PHE A 142 -8.29 -5.47 3.48
N SER A 143 -7.02 -5.31 3.82
CA SER A 143 -6.52 -4.08 4.43
C SER A 143 -6.55 -2.93 3.43
N ASP A 144 -6.69 -1.73 3.98
CA ASP A 144 -6.42 -0.51 3.24
C ASP A 144 -5.08 0.06 3.72
N ASN A 145 -5.05 1.31 4.17
CA ASN A 145 -3.87 1.92 4.77
C ASN A 145 -3.61 1.44 6.20
N ILE A 146 -2.32 1.45 6.54
CA ILE A 146 -1.78 1.29 7.89
C ILE A 146 -1.22 2.65 8.32
N LYS A 147 -1.53 3.07 9.55
CA LYS A 147 -0.94 4.27 10.14
C LYS A 147 -0.59 3.99 11.59
N ARG A 148 0.57 4.51 12.01
CA ARG A 148 0.97 4.51 13.42
C ARG A 148 -0.04 5.36 14.19
N SER A 149 -0.56 4.82 15.29
CA SER A 149 -1.48 5.52 16.17
C SER A 149 -1.14 5.16 17.61
N PRO A 150 -1.29 6.09 18.58
CA PRO A 150 -1.23 5.76 20.01
C PRO A 150 -2.21 4.65 20.40
N ARG A 151 -3.31 4.49 19.64
CA ARG A 151 -4.31 3.42 19.81
C ARG A 151 -4.17 2.26 18.78
N ARG A 152 -3.13 2.29 17.95
CA ARG A 152 -2.71 1.24 16.98
C ARG A 152 -3.87 0.75 16.07
N GLY A 153 -4.12 1.44 14.96
CA GLY A 153 -5.26 1.14 14.08
C GLY A 153 -4.89 0.84 12.63
N ILE A 154 -5.42 -0.25 12.09
CA ILE A 154 -5.40 -0.59 10.66
C ILE A 154 -6.83 -0.62 10.16
N HIS A 155 -7.13 0.05 9.05
CA HIS A 155 -8.45 -0.09 8.43
C HIS A 155 -8.49 -1.35 7.56
N SER A 156 -9.45 -2.24 7.77
CA SER A 156 -9.62 -3.47 6.98
C SER A 156 -11.08 -3.78 6.73
N LYS A 157 -11.44 -4.28 5.53
CA LYS A 157 -12.81 -4.68 5.19
C LYS A 157 -12.84 -6.06 4.55
N ARG A 158 -13.58 -7.00 5.13
CA ARG A 158 -13.89 -8.31 4.51
C ARG A 158 -15.25 -8.26 3.79
N LYS A 159 -15.31 -8.68 2.52
CA LYS A 159 -16.59 -8.87 1.81
C LYS A 159 -16.65 -10.30 1.24
N LYS A 160 -17.54 -11.15 1.78
CA LYS A 160 -17.71 -12.58 1.43
C LYS A 160 -17.89 -12.87 -0.07
N VAL A 161 -18.55 -11.96 -0.81
CA VAL A 161 -18.76 -12.10 -2.27
C VAL A 161 -17.43 -12.03 -3.05
N PHE A 162 -16.50 -11.20 -2.61
CA PHE A 162 -15.19 -11.08 -3.26
C PHE A 162 -14.27 -12.27 -2.96
N GLU A 163 -14.43 -12.88 -1.79
CA GLU A 163 -13.78 -14.15 -1.42
C GLU A 163 -14.14 -15.24 -2.42
N LEU A 164 -15.44 -15.41 -2.71
CA LEU A 164 -15.90 -16.40 -3.68
C LEU A 164 -15.33 -16.14 -5.09
N ILE A 165 -15.25 -14.88 -5.53
CA ILE A 165 -14.72 -14.53 -6.86
C ILE A 165 -13.20 -14.77 -6.95
N LEU A 166 -12.45 -14.45 -5.88
CA LEU A 166 -11.00 -14.65 -5.83
C LEU A 166 -10.62 -16.13 -5.65
N SER A 167 -11.47 -16.94 -5.02
CA SER A 167 -11.29 -18.40 -4.93
C SER A 167 -11.44 -19.13 -6.27
N TYR A 168 -11.94 -18.46 -7.33
CA TYR A 168 -12.03 -19.02 -8.68
C TYR A 168 -11.34 -18.09 -9.72
N PRO A 169 -10.00 -18.16 -9.87
CA PRO A 169 -9.23 -17.31 -10.78
C PRO A 169 -9.71 -17.32 -12.24
N SER A 170 -10.27 -18.45 -12.69
CA SER A 170 -10.87 -18.59 -14.03
C SER A 170 -12.11 -17.71 -14.22
N ILE A 171 -12.94 -17.57 -13.16
CA ILE A 171 -14.12 -16.70 -13.15
C ILE A 171 -13.67 -15.24 -13.12
N ALA A 172 -12.68 -14.90 -12.29
CA ALA A 172 -12.11 -13.55 -12.24
C ALA A 172 -11.55 -13.12 -13.61
N LYS A 173 -10.80 -13.99 -14.30
CA LYS A 173 -10.31 -13.75 -15.67
C LYS A 173 -11.44 -13.63 -16.69
N ALA A 174 -12.52 -14.41 -16.57
CA ALA A 174 -13.67 -14.30 -17.46
C ALA A 174 -14.42 -12.97 -17.27
N ILE A 175 -14.60 -12.53 -16.03
CA ILE A 175 -15.18 -11.21 -15.69
C ILE A 175 -14.34 -10.07 -16.28
N LEU A 176 -13.00 -10.17 -16.24
CA LEU A 176 -12.11 -9.18 -16.86
C LEU A 176 -12.21 -9.12 -18.39
N LYS A 177 -12.61 -10.22 -19.05
CA LYS A 177 -12.79 -10.27 -20.52
C LYS A 177 -14.14 -9.71 -20.97
N LEU A 178 -15.11 -9.61 -20.07
CA LEU A 178 -16.42 -9.01 -20.38
C LEU A 178 -16.26 -7.48 -20.43
N ARG A 179 -16.77 -6.83 -21.50
CA ARG A 179 -16.83 -5.36 -21.63
C ARG A 179 -17.86 -4.71 -20.69
N PHE A 180 -18.30 -5.39 -19.64
CA PHE A 180 -19.18 -4.82 -18.63
C PHE A 180 -18.38 -3.82 -17.80
N ASP A 181 -18.97 -2.66 -17.49
CA ASP A 181 -18.38 -1.69 -16.58
C ASP A 181 -18.49 -2.23 -15.14
N VAL A 182 -17.58 -3.15 -14.79
CA VAL A 182 -17.47 -3.77 -13.46
C VAL A 182 -17.35 -2.69 -12.38
N MET A 183 -16.73 -1.55 -12.72
CA MET A 183 -16.60 -0.38 -11.86
C MET A 183 -17.96 0.27 -11.54
N LYS A 184 -18.83 0.47 -12.54
CA LYS A 184 -20.23 0.95 -12.33
C LYS A 184 -21.06 -0.04 -11.51
N ALA A 185 -20.98 -1.34 -11.82
CA ALA A 185 -21.72 -2.35 -11.08
C ALA A 185 -21.27 -2.41 -9.60
N TYR A 186 -19.96 -2.38 -9.35
CA TYR A 186 -19.39 -2.34 -8.02
C TYR A 186 -19.77 -1.08 -7.24
N THR A 187 -19.75 0.10 -7.87
CA THR A 187 -20.12 1.36 -7.20
C THR A 187 -21.59 1.39 -6.80
N CYS A 188 -22.51 0.86 -7.61
CA CYS A 188 -23.91 0.69 -7.22
C CYS A 188 -24.06 -0.22 -5.99
N LEU A 189 -23.33 -1.34 -5.94
CA LEU A 189 -23.32 -2.26 -4.79
C LEU A 189 -22.66 -1.67 -3.54
N ALA A 190 -21.64 -0.82 -3.70
CA ALA A 190 -20.92 -0.21 -2.58
C ALA A 190 -21.76 0.85 -1.85
N LYS A 191 -22.64 1.58 -2.55
CA LYS A 191 -23.52 2.61 -1.98
C LYS A 191 -24.53 2.07 -0.94
N TRP A 192 -24.84 0.77 -0.98
CA TRP A 192 -25.87 0.16 -0.13
C TRP A 192 -25.38 -0.33 1.25
N ARG A 193 -24.06 -0.39 1.51
CA ARG A 193 -23.52 -0.99 2.75
C ARG A 193 -22.23 -0.31 3.19
N GLY A 194 -22.34 0.76 3.98
CA GLY A 194 -21.21 1.50 4.54
C GLY A 194 -21.11 1.42 6.07
N ARG A 195 -20.20 0.59 6.60
CA ARG A 195 -19.54 0.81 7.90
C ARG A 195 -18.04 0.54 7.73
N GLY A 196 -17.19 1.39 8.32
CA GLY A 196 -15.74 1.17 8.42
C GLY A 196 -15.41 0.24 9.58
N LEU A 197 -14.33 -0.54 9.47
CA LEU A 197 -13.88 -1.47 10.52
C LEU A 197 -12.40 -1.18 10.79
N MET A 198 -12.06 -0.95 12.05
CA MET A 198 -10.70 -0.65 12.49
C MET A 198 -10.19 -1.86 13.28
N ILE A 199 -9.16 -2.49 12.75
CA ILE A 199 -8.49 -3.62 13.37
C ILE A 199 -7.31 -3.11 14.17
N ARG A 200 -7.19 -3.57 15.42
CA ARG A 200 -6.03 -3.30 16.28
C ARG A 200 -5.10 -4.50 16.31
N LEU A 201 -3.79 -4.26 16.17
CA LEU A 201 -2.75 -5.29 16.29
C LEU A 201 -1.93 -5.12 17.57
N SER A 202 -1.53 -6.23 18.19
CA SER A 202 -0.54 -6.28 19.27
C SER A 202 0.89 -6.08 18.75
N GLU A 203 1.88 -6.04 19.65
CA GLU A 203 3.31 -5.93 19.27
C GLU A 203 3.83 -7.19 18.57
N GLU A 204 3.17 -8.32 18.84
CA GLU A 204 3.43 -9.64 18.28
C GLU A 204 2.58 -9.92 17.03
N GLY A 205 1.78 -8.96 16.57
CA GLY A 205 0.97 -9.10 15.36
C GLY A 205 -0.35 -9.85 15.54
N VAL A 206 -0.82 -10.02 16.79
CA VAL A 206 -2.12 -10.63 17.08
C VAL A 206 -3.24 -9.60 16.88
N VAL A 207 -4.33 -10.00 16.20
CA VAL A 207 -5.54 -9.18 16.06
C VAL A 207 -6.27 -9.11 17.40
N LEU A 208 -6.33 -7.91 17.99
CA LEU A 208 -6.92 -7.68 19.31
C LEU A 208 -8.41 -7.35 19.23
N ASP A 209 -8.81 -6.51 18.27
CA ASP A 209 -10.21 -6.13 18.02
C ASP A 209 -10.43 -6.02 16.51
N ALA A 210 -11.57 -6.49 16.02
CA ALA A 210 -12.00 -6.39 14.62
C ALA A 210 -13.38 -5.75 14.55
#